data_AF-W5Q8H3-F1
#
_entry.id   AF-W5Q8H3-F1
#
_cell.length_a   1.000
_cell.length_b   1.000
_cell.length_c   1.000
_cell.angle_alpha   90.00
_cell.angle_beta   90.00
_cell.angle_gamma   90.00
#
_symmetry.space_group_name_H-M   'P 1'
#
loop_
_entity.id
_entity.type
_entity.pdbx_description
1 polymer ?
#
loop_
_entity_poly.entity_id
_entity_poly.type
_entity_poly.pdbx_seq_one_letter_code
_entity_poly.pdbx_strand_id
1 'polypeptide(L)'
;ADLESEPQTLGQSARRPSPPRAGHDSPRRTRTPARGRRSGAAPKPMPTREHPQTHGSRQNLQTRPPGPGPPLQRLVSRGLKPSAPPAVYQPHPGAHRTKPKKIVFEDELPSRALLGTKKSTRAVFEKHMPRPHPVPDYELKYPPVSTAKDRSRYAAVFQDQYPEFLELQQEVGSAQAKLQQLEALLNSLPRPRSQKEAHVTARVWREFEKKQMDPSFLDKQARCHYLKGKLRHLKTQIQKFDDQGDSEGSVYF
;
A
#
# COMPACT_ATOMS: atom_id res chain seq x y z
N ALA A 1 64.87 -10.73 -39.41
CA ALA A 1 66.14 -10.00 -39.50
C ALA A 1 65.83 -8.58 -39.03
N ASP A 2 65.80 -8.28 -37.73
CA ASP A 2 66.85 -8.38 -36.68
C ASP A 2 67.67 -7.08 -36.57
N LEU A 3 68.08 -6.78 -35.32
CA LEU A 3 68.93 -5.67 -34.79
C LEU A 3 68.17 -4.36 -34.47
N GLU A 4 67.78 -4.04 -33.24
CA GLU A 4 68.46 -3.99 -31.92
C GLU A 4 69.63 -2.98 -31.87
N SER A 5 69.47 -1.91 -31.07
CA SER A 5 70.52 -1.34 -30.18
C SER A 5 70.00 -0.13 -29.40
N GLU A 6 69.83 -0.30 -28.09
CA GLU A 6 69.89 0.75 -27.05
C GLU A 6 71.33 0.80 -26.49
N PRO A 7 71.74 1.88 -25.79
CA PRO A 7 71.91 1.71 -24.34
C PRO A 7 71.62 2.95 -23.46
N GLN A 8 70.86 2.68 -22.38
CA GLN A 8 71.07 3.03 -20.95
C GLN A 8 71.70 4.38 -20.55
N THR A 9 71.10 5.06 -19.55
CA THR A 9 71.73 5.37 -18.23
C THR A 9 70.74 6.01 -17.21
N LEU A 10 70.56 5.31 -16.08
CA LEU A 10 70.44 5.78 -14.67
C LEU A 10 69.30 6.74 -14.20
N GLY A 11 68.50 6.25 -13.24
CA GLY A 11 67.71 7.09 -12.32
C GLY A 11 66.68 6.30 -11.51
N GLN A 12 66.95 6.05 -10.23
CA GLN A 12 66.26 5.09 -9.36
C GLN A 12 64.94 5.57 -8.72
N SER A 13 64.07 4.60 -8.48
CA SER A 13 63.26 4.35 -7.27
C SER A 13 62.20 5.34 -6.77
N ALA A 14 60.95 4.84 -6.89
CA ALA A 14 59.75 5.05 -6.08
C ALA A 14 59.92 5.64 -4.66
N ARG A 15 58.93 6.44 -4.20
CA ARG A 15 58.03 6.12 -3.07
C ARG A 15 56.75 6.99 -3.06
N ARG A 16 55.69 6.35 -2.56
CA ARG A 16 54.28 6.75 -2.37
C ARG A 16 54.07 7.80 -1.25
N PRO A 17 52.85 8.38 -1.12
CA PRO A 17 52.59 9.61 -0.35
C PRO A 17 52.47 9.43 1.17
N SER A 18 52.67 10.54 1.90
CA SER A 18 52.62 10.63 3.37
C SER A 18 51.20 10.87 3.93
N PRO A 19 50.82 10.26 5.07
CA PRO A 19 49.53 10.47 5.77
C PRO A 19 49.65 11.51 6.94
N PRO A 20 48.55 11.83 7.66
CA PRO A 20 48.41 13.09 8.41
C PRO A 20 48.97 13.04 9.84
N ARG A 21 49.32 14.21 10.38
CA ARG A 21 49.76 14.37 11.77
C ARG A 21 48.59 14.60 12.71
N ALA A 22 48.48 13.70 13.70
CA ALA A 22 47.76 13.88 14.95
C ALA A 22 48.64 14.62 15.97
N GLY A 23 48.01 15.36 16.88
CA GLY A 23 48.62 15.93 18.09
C GLY A 23 47.63 15.89 19.26
N HIS A 24 47.87 14.96 20.18
CA HIS A 24 47.37 14.93 21.57
C HIS A 24 48.13 16.03 22.38
N ASP A 25 47.78 16.48 23.59
CA ASP A 25 46.97 15.96 24.69
C ASP A 25 46.66 17.12 25.67
N SER A 26 45.70 16.90 26.57
CA SER A 26 45.27 17.84 27.63
C SER A 26 46.10 17.70 28.92
N PRO A 27 46.00 18.68 29.85
CA PRO A 27 45.96 18.29 31.26
C PRO A 27 44.81 18.93 32.05
N ARG A 28 44.29 18.09 32.93
CA ARG A 28 43.26 18.26 33.96
C ARG A 28 43.62 19.38 34.96
N ARG A 29 42.67 20.27 35.28
CA ARG A 29 42.57 20.90 36.62
C ARG A 29 41.13 21.29 36.98
N THR A 30 40.70 20.78 38.12
CA THR A 30 39.54 21.12 38.95
C THR A 30 39.48 22.60 39.32
N ARG A 31 38.27 23.20 39.29
CA ARG A 31 37.66 24.07 40.33
C ARG A 31 36.39 24.78 39.81
N THR A 32 35.28 24.61 40.53
CA THR A 32 34.13 25.54 40.61
C THR A 32 34.20 26.30 41.94
N PRO A 33 33.31 27.26 42.30
CA PRO A 33 32.24 27.95 41.55
C PRO A 33 32.23 29.49 41.71
N ALA A 34 31.42 30.22 40.91
CA ALA A 34 30.72 31.43 41.38
C ALA A 34 29.61 31.91 40.42
N ARG A 35 28.37 31.79 40.90
CA ARG A 35 27.32 32.82 40.93
C ARG A 35 27.05 33.63 39.63
N GLY A 36 26.04 33.18 38.88
CA GLY A 36 25.38 33.95 37.82
C GLY A 36 23.87 33.74 37.88
N ARG A 37 23.16 34.76 38.37
CA ARG A 37 21.71 34.88 38.57
C ARG A 37 20.97 34.79 37.23
N ARG A 38 19.97 33.90 37.09
CA ARG A 38 18.84 34.09 36.15
C ARG A 38 17.54 33.59 36.77
N SER A 39 16.60 34.51 36.87
CA SER A 39 15.20 34.31 37.27
C SER A 39 14.42 33.55 36.19
N GLY A 40 13.45 32.73 36.59
CA GLY A 40 12.39 32.29 35.69
C GLY A 40 11.72 30.97 36.06
N ALA A 41 10.54 31.08 36.66
CA ALA A 41 9.41 30.15 36.63
C ALA A 41 9.55 28.72 37.22
N ALA A 42 8.70 28.45 38.22
CA ALA A 42 8.47 27.15 38.84
C ALA A 42 7.63 26.20 37.96
N PRO A 43 7.79 24.87 38.09
CA PRO A 43 6.74 23.91 37.78
C PRO A 43 6.11 23.39 39.09
N LYS A 44 4.81 23.62 39.27
CA LYS A 44 3.98 22.94 40.28
C LYS A 44 3.73 21.48 39.87
N PRO A 45 3.57 20.56 40.84
CA PRO A 45 3.34 19.15 40.58
C PRO A 45 1.89 18.86 40.12
N MET A 46 1.77 17.72 39.44
CA MET A 46 0.55 17.05 38.97
C MET A 46 -0.56 16.96 40.04
N PRO A 47 -1.84 17.15 39.70
CA PRO A 47 -2.95 16.69 40.53
C PRO A 47 -3.43 15.32 40.06
N THR A 48 -3.24 14.30 40.89
CA THR A 48 -3.94 13.02 40.78
C THR A 48 -5.41 13.27 41.11
N ARG A 49 -6.30 12.89 40.20
CA ARG A 49 -7.74 13.09 40.31
C ARG A 49 -8.36 12.00 41.17
N GLU A 50 -8.84 12.40 42.34
CA GLU A 50 -9.72 11.65 43.24
C GLU A 50 -11.04 11.27 42.53
N HIS A 51 -11.54 10.07 42.81
CA HIS A 51 -12.80 9.53 42.31
C HIS A 51 -13.75 9.34 43.50
N PRO A 52 -14.92 10.01 43.57
CA PRO A 52 -15.93 9.64 44.54
C PRO A 52 -16.74 8.49 43.95
N GLN A 53 -16.74 7.32 44.61
CA GLN A 53 -17.74 6.28 44.39
C GLN A 53 -18.64 6.21 45.60
N THR A 54 -19.89 6.57 45.35
CA THR A 54 -21.04 6.48 46.24
C THR A 54 -21.29 5.01 46.61
N HIS A 55 -21.17 4.68 47.89
CA HIS A 55 -21.62 3.39 48.42
C HIS A 55 -23.14 3.35 48.46
N GLY A 56 -23.74 2.58 47.56
CA GLY A 56 -25.17 2.29 47.51
C GLY A 56 -25.44 0.78 47.60
N SER A 57 -25.83 0.36 48.80
CA SER A 57 -26.74 -0.73 49.17
C SER A 57 -26.96 -1.92 48.21
N ARG A 58 -26.31 -3.05 48.57
CA ARG A 58 -26.92 -4.36 48.86
C ARG A 58 -28.38 -4.57 48.43
N GLN A 59 -28.61 -5.24 47.29
CA GLN A 59 -29.72 -6.21 47.15
C GLN A 59 -29.30 -7.40 46.27
N ASN A 60 -29.60 -8.57 46.79
CA ASN A 60 -29.33 -9.91 46.31
C ASN A 60 -30.56 -10.38 45.52
N LEU A 61 -30.38 -10.83 44.27
CA LEU A 61 -31.23 -11.85 43.65
C LEU A 61 -30.40 -12.72 42.69
N GLN A 62 -30.03 -13.89 43.20
CA GLN A 62 -29.99 -15.18 42.52
C GLN A 62 -30.15 -15.17 40.98
N THR A 63 -29.08 -15.41 40.22
CA THR A 63 -29.18 -16.00 38.89
C THR A 63 -27.97 -16.90 38.60
N ARG A 64 -28.29 -18.12 38.18
CA ARG A 64 -27.47 -19.33 38.08
C ARG A 64 -26.52 -19.27 36.87
N PRO A 65 -25.30 -19.83 36.91
CA PRO A 65 -24.44 -19.91 35.72
C PRO A 65 -24.85 -21.11 34.83
N PRO A 66 -24.80 -21.00 33.49
CA PRO A 66 -24.93 -22.15 32.61
C PRO A 66 -23.60 -22.94 32.62
N GLY A 67 -23.71 -24.25 32.80
CA GLY A 67 -22.58 -25.16 32.93
C GLY A 67 -21.81 -25.42 31.61
N PRO A 68 -20.59 -25.97 31.71
CA PRO A 68 -19.75 -26.30 30.55
C PRO A 68 -20.29 -27.52 29.79
N GLY A 69 -20.47 -27.38 28.47
CA GLY A 69 -20.85 -28.47 27.57
C GLY A 69 -19.67 -29.41 27.27
N PRO A 70 -19.87 -30.75 27.20
CA PRO A 70 -18.84 -31.71 26.78
C PRO A 70 -18.83 -31.99 25.25
N PRO A 71 -17.77 -32.65 24.72
CA PRO A 71 -17.15 -32.29 23.44
C PRO A 71 -17.46 -33.18 22.23
N LEU A 72 -16.99 -32.68 21.07
CA LEU A 72 -17.05 -33.25 19.72
C LEU A 72 -16.71 -34.75 19.63
N GLN A 73 -17.63 -35.53 19.07
CA GLN A 73 -17.38 -36.92 18.69
C GLN A 73 -16.60 -36.99 17.37
N ARG A 74 -15.34 -37.38 17.53
CA ARG A 74 -14.39 -37.86 16.53
C ARG A 74 -14.91 -39.17 15.93
N LEU A 75 -15.35 -39.16 14.68
CA LEU A 75 -15.53 -40.41 13.92
C LEU A 75 -14.18 -40.84 13.36
N VAL A 76 -13.56 -41.81 14.04
CA VAL A 76 -12.47 -42.64 13.50
C VAL A 76 -13.08 -43.79 12.72
N SER A 77 -12.70 -43.95 11.47
CA SER A 77 -12.93 -45.19 10.72
C SER A 77 -11.58 -45.93 10.61
N ARG A 78 -11.45 -47.03 11.37
CA ARG A 78 -10.32 -47.97 11.30
C ARG A 78 -10.87 -49.40 11.34
N GLY A 79 -10.51 -50.21 10.34
CA GLY A 79 -10.75 -51.67 10.24
C GLY A 79 -10.74 -52.08 8.76
N LEU A 80 -9.62 -52.55 8.16
CA LEU A 80 -9.09 -53.95 8.15
C LEU A 80 -10.13 -54.93 7.52
N LYS A 81 -9.88 -55.79 6.52
CA LYS A 81 -8.65 -56.52 6.09
C LYS A 81 -8.96 -57.36 4.78
N PRO A 82 -8.18 -58.38 4.33
CA PRO A 82 -7.56 -58.42 2.98
C PRO A 82 -7.92 -59.65 2.09
N SER A 83 -7.45 -59.67 0.83
CA SER A 83 -7.15 -60.92 0.09
C SER A 83 -6.17 -60.62 -1.06
N ALA A 84 -5.18 -61.48 -1.26
CA ALA A 84 -4.01 -61.31 -2.14
C ALA A 84 -3.95 -62.43 -3.23
N PRO A 85 -2.85 -62.66 -4.00
CA PRO A 85 -2.80 -62.71 -5.48
C PRO A 85 -2.30 -64.11 -5.95
N PRO A 86 -1.52 -64.36 -7.03
CA PRO A 86 -1.11 -63.58 -8.22
C PRO A 86 -1.20 -64.36 -9.57
N ALA A 87 -0.95 -63.67 -10.69
CA ALA A 87 -0.40 -64.31 -11.88
C ALA A 87 0.62 -63.38 -12.56
N VAL A 88 1.87 -63.85 -12.54
CA VAL A 88 3.04 -63.33 -13.24
C VAL A 88 3.13 -64.05 -14.58
N TYR A 89 3.26 -63.33 -15.69
CA TYR A 89 4.02 -63.78 -16.86
C TYR A 89 4.56 -62.55 -17.63
N GLN A 90 5.89 -62.46 -17.70
CA GLN A 90 6.72 -61.81 -18.74
C GLN A 90 7.23 -62.92 -19.71
N PRO A 91 7.96 -62.69 -20.85
CA PRO A 91 8.54 -61.46 -21.46
C PRO A 91 8.53 -61.32 -23.05
N HIS A 92 8.71 -60.08 -23.55
CA HIS A 92 9.53 -59.54 -24.70
C HIS A 92 9.48 -60.09 -26.17
N PRO A 93 10.14 -59.49 -27.22
CA PRO A 93 10.81 -58.17 -27.42
C PRO A 93 10.48 -57.43 -28.76
N GLY A 94 10.94 -56.17 -28.93
CA GLY A 94 11.07 -55.52 -30.24
C GLY A 94 11.55 -54.07 -30.18
N ALA A 95 12.67 -53.76 -30.85
CA ALA A 95 13.36 -52.47 -30.94
C ALA A 95 12.46 -51.36 -31.56
N HIS A 96 12.72 -50.05 -31.51
CA HIS A 96 13.84 -49.30 -32.07
C HIS A 96 13.91 -47.90 -31.42
N ARG A 97 15.14 -47.42 -31.12
CA ARG A 97 15.38 -46.04 -30.67
C ARG A 97 15.50 -45.12 -31.89
N THR A 98 14.77 -44.01 -31.92
CA THR A 98 15.04 -42.92 -32.85
C THR A 98 14.90 -41.55 -32.19
N LYS A 99 15.86 -40.69 -32.53
CA LYS A 99 16.24 -39.39 -31.94
C LYS A 99 15.21 -38.29 -32.24
N PRO A 100 15.10 -37.22 -31.41
CA PRO A 100 14.26 -36.07 -31.74
C PRO A 100 14.94 -35.21 -32.84
N LYS A 101 14.22 -34.98 -33.95
CA LYS A 101 14.64 -34.08 -35.04
C LYS A 101 14.24 -32.65 -34.70
N LYS A 102 15.19 -31.73 -34.87
CA LYS A 102 15.02 -30.29 -34.72
C LYS A 102 14.17 -29.73 -35.86
N ILE A 103 13.25 -28.82 -35.55
CA ILE A 103 12.49 -28.06 -36.53
C ILE A 103 13.39 -26.92 -37.01
N VAL A 104 13.73 -26.93 -38.29
CA VAL A 104 14.37 -25.82 -39.02
C VAL A 104 13.24 -24.97 -39.60
N PHE A 105 13.27 -23.66 -39.34
CA PHE A 105 12.47 -22.67 -40.05
C PHE A 105 13.33 -22.14 -41.20
N GLU A 106 12.91 -22.45 -42.42
CA GLU A 106 13.32 -21.76 -43.65
C GLU A 106 12.17 -21.88 -44.63
N ASP A 107 11.37 -20.82 -44.70
CA ASP A 107 10.72 -20.45 -45.95
C ASP A 107 11.01 -18.96 -46.12
N GLU A 108 11.96 -18.71 -47.00
CA GLU A 108 12.64 -17.45 -47.23
C GLU A 108 11.69 -16.41 -47.87
N LEU A 109 11.91 -15.13 -47.55
CA LEU A 109 11.29 -13.96 -48.18
C LEU A 109 11.72 -13.82 -49.68
N PRO A 110 11.36 -12.73 -50.39
CA PRO A 110 10.06 -12.25 -50.86
C PRO A 110 10.07 -12.03 -52.40
N SER A 111 8.91 -11.97 -53.09
CA SER A 111 8.67 -11.01 -54.20
C SER A 111 7.32 -11.15 -54.92
N ARG A 112 6.61 -10.02 -54.95
CA ARG A 112 6.01 -9.39 -56.14
C ARG A 112 4.76 -10.06 -56.76
N ALA A 113 3.61 -9.48 -56.42
CA ALA A 113 2.69 -8.78 -57.33
C ALA A 113 1.24 -9.05 -56.96
N LEU A 114 0.49 -8.00 -56.60
CA LEU A 114 -0.70 -7.59 -57.35
C LEU A 114 -1.33 -6.34 -56.75
N LEU A 115 -1.49 -5.34 -57.62
CA LEU A 115 -2.36 -4.20 -57.41
C LEU A 115 -3.75 -4.67 -56.94
N GLY A 116 -4.21 -4.10 -55.83
CA GLY A 116 -5.56 -4.29 -55.30
C GLY A 116 -6.00 -3.05 -54.54
N THR A 117 -6.59 -2.10 -55.26
CA THR A 117 -7.20 -0.83 -54.84
C THR A 117 -8.17 -0.94 -53.66
N LYS A 118 -7.77 -0.69 -52.39
CA LYS A 118 -8.76 -0.53 -51.29
C LYS A 118 -8.32 0.45 -50.18
N LYS A 119 -8.92 1.65 -50.21
CA LYS A 119 -9.59 2.34 -49.08
C LYS A 119 -8.75 2.77 -47.86
N SER A 120 -8.49 4.08 -47.81
CA SER A 120 -8.49 4.96 -46.61
C SER A 120 -8.42 4.24 -45.25
N THR A 121 -7.21 4.12 -44.71
CA THR A 121 -6.95 3.88 -43.28
C THR A 121 -7.29 5.15 -42.50
N ARG A 122 -8.58 5.49 -42.44
CA ARG A 122 -9.16 6.47 -41.50
C ARG A 122 -10.29 5.78 -40.74
N ALA A 123 -9.89 4.87 -39.86
CA ALA A 123 -10.64 4.22 -38.79
C ALA A 123 -9.66 3.13 -38.33
N VAL A 124 -8.92 3.28 -37.24
CA VAL A 124 -9.39 3.05 -35.88
C VAL A 124 -8.46 3.82 -34.92
N PHE A 125 -8.74 5.10 -34.69
CA PHE A 125 -8.31 5.83 -33.48
C PHE A 125 -9.51 6.35 -32.71
N GLU A 126 -10.65 5.68 -32.91
CA GLU A 126 -11.91 6.00 -32.25
C GLU A 126 -12.32 4.76 -31.46
N LYS A 127 -12.00 4.78 -30.16
CA LYS A 127 -12.86 4.33 -29.04
C LYS A 127 -12.02 4.11 -27.78
N HIS A 128 -11.58 5.22 -27.20
CA HIS A 128 -11.65 5.38 -25.76
C HIS A 128 -11.88 6.87 -25.45
N MET A 129 -13.00 7.39 -25.94
CA MET A 129 -13.58 8.58 -25.31
C MET A 129 -14.05 8.13 -23.92
N PRO A 130 -13.55 8.71 -22.82
CA PRO A 130 -14.09 8.41 -21.50
C PRO A 130 -15.57 8.77 -21.56
N ARG A 131 -16.42 7.75 -21.39
CA ARG A 131 -17.87 7.89 -21.27
C ARG A 131 -18.14 9.05 -20.29
N PRO A 132 -19.09 9.97 -20.58
CA PRO A 132 -19.43 11.03 -19.65
C PRO A 132 -19.59 10.41 -18.27
N HIS A 133 -18.79 10.87 -17.31
CA HIS A 133 -18.85 10.38 -15.94
C HIS A 133 -20.31 10.54 -15.51
N PRO A 134 -21.03 9.45 -15.22
CA PRO A 134 -22.40 9.55 -14.77
C PRO A 134 -22.42 10.49 -13.57
N VAL A 135 -23.36 11.44 -13.57
CA VAL A 135 -23.61 12.30 -12.41
C VAL A 135 -23.65 11.40 -11.16
N PRO A 136 -22.87 11.70 -10.11
CA PRO A 136 -22.84 10.87 -8.91
C PRO A 136 -24.25 10.68 -8.35
N ASP A 137 -24.58 9.47 -7.92
CA ASP A 137 -25.92 9.12 -7.46
C ASP A 137 -26.38 9.95 -6.27
N TYR A 138 -25.46 10.42 -5.43
CA TYR A 138 -25.77 11.31 -4.32
C TYR A 138 -26.32 12.67 -4.76
N GLU A 139 -25.99 13.17 -5.96
CA GLU A 139 -26.55 14.45 -6.45
C GLU A 139 -28.03 14.29 -6.81
N LEU A 140 -28.40 13.11 -7.32
CA LEU A 140 -29.78 12.75 -7.62
C LEU A 140 -30.58 12.37 -6.37
N LYS A 141 -29.95 11.69 -5.40
CA LYS A 141 -30.57 11.26 -4.14
C LYS A 141 -30.79 12.40 -3.16
N TYR A 142 -29.98 13.45 -3.25
CA TYR A 142 -30.01 14.60 -2.35
C TYR A 142 -30.17 15.91 -3.15
N PRO A 143 -31.35 16.17 -3.76
CA PRO A 143 -31.63 17.43 -4.44
C PRO A 143 -31.58 18.65 -3.49
N PRO A 144 -31.71 19.89 -4.01
CA PRO A 144 -31.84 21.08 -3.16
C PRO A 144 -32.90 20.91 -2.07
N VAL A 145 -32.54 21.29 -0.85
CA VAL A 145 -33.42 21.18 0.32
C VAL A 145 -34.47 22.27 0.26
N SER A 146 -35.75 21.90 0.36
CA SER A 146 -36.87 22.84 0.37
C SER A 146 -37.62 22.89 1.71
N THR A 147 -37.38 21.93 2.61
CA THR A 147 -38.09 21.83 3.90
C THR A 147 -37.14 21.58 5.07
N ALA A 148 -37.50 22.05 6.26
CA ALA A 148 -36.75 21.79 7.49
C ALA A 148 -36.63 20.28 7.80
N LYS A 149 -37.64 19.49 7.41
CA LYS A 149 -37.63 18.03 7.55
C LYS A 149 -36.55 17.39 6.67
N ASP A 150 -36.42 17.84 5.42
CA ASP A 150 -35.37 17.35 4.51
C ASP A 150 -33.98 17.78 4.97
N ARG A 151 -33.84 19.01 5.47
CA ARG A 151 -32.61 19.49 6.11
C ARG A 151 -32.17 18.58 7.25
N SER A 152 -33.09 18.23 8.14
CA SER A 152 -32.84 17.31 9.26
C SER A 152 -32.43 15.91 8.78
N ARG A 153 -33.09 15.36 7.76
CA ARG A 153 -32.71 14.07 7.15
C ARG A 153 -31.30 14.10 6.57
N TYR A 154 -30.92 15.17 5.88
CA TYR A 154 -29.59 15.28 5.26
C TYR A 154 -28.52 15.39 6.35
N ALA A 155 -28.79 16.15 7.42
CA ALA A 155 -27.90 16.26 8.56
C ALA A 155 -27.70 14.92 9.27
N ALA A 156 -28.75 14.13 9.45
CA ALA A 156 -28.64 12.80 10.05
C ALA A 156 -27.75 11.86 9.20
N VAL A 157 -27.93 11.85 7.87
CA VAL A 157 -27.06 11.08 6.96
C VAL A 157 -25.61 11.57 7.02
N PHE A 158 -25.40 12.88 7.09
CA PHE A 158 -24.05 13.44 7.22
C PHE A 158 -23.39 12.95 8.52
N GLN A 159 -24.09 13.05 9.65
CA GLN A 159 -23.58 12.66 10.96
C GLN A 159 -23.26 11.16 11.04
N ASP A 160 -24.10 10.32 10.43
CA ASP A 160 -23.90 8.87 10.37
C ASP A 160 -22.67 8.48 9.52
N GLN A 161 -22.48 9.13 8.37
CA GLN A 161 -21.46 8.74 7.39
C GLN A 161 -20.11 9.43 7.59
N TYR A 162 -20.06 10.54 8.36
CA TYR A 162 -18.83 11.29 8.58
C TYR A 162 -17.75 10.50 9.35
N PRO A 163 -18.07 9.70 10.39
CA PRO A 163 -17.09 8.84 11.06
C PRO A 163 -16.46 7.80 10.11
N GLU A 164 -17.27 7.15 9.26
CA GLU A 164 -16.78 6.19 8.24
C GLU A 164 -15.76 6.86 7.31
N PHE A 165 -16.06 8.09 6.87
CA PHE A 165 -15.14 8.86 6.04
C PHE A 165 -13.81 9.15 6.76
N LEU A 166 -13.84 9.55 8.03
CA LEU A 166 -12.63 9.85 8.79
C LEU A 166 -11.75 8.61 8.97
N GLU A 167 -12.35 7.47 9.30
CA GLU A 167 -11.65 6.19 9.44
C GLU A 167 -10.99 5.79 8.12
N LEU A 168 -11.74 5.81 7.02
CA LEU A 168 -11.20 5.48 5.70
C LEU A 168 -10.12 6.47 5.25
N GLN A 169 -10.29 7.77 5.53
CA GLN A 169 -9.28 8.77 5.21
C GLN A 169 -7.97 8.50 5.96
N GLN A 170 -8.05 8.14 7.25
CA GLN A 170 -6.89 7.77 8.04
C GLN A 170 -6.24 6.49 7.50
N GLU A 171 -7.03 5.45 7.25
CA GLU A 171 -6.51 4.17 6.79
C GLU A 171 -5.82 4.31 5.43
N VAL A 172 -6.51 4.88 4.43
CA VAL A 172 -5.97 5.11 3.09
C VAL A 172 -4.75 6.01 3.15
N GLY A 173 -4.80 7.09 3.93
CA GLY A 173 -3.65 7.99 4.12
C GLY A 173 -2.43 7.28 4.71
N SER A 174 -2.64 6.42 5.72
CA SER A 174 -1.56 5.66 6.35
C SER A 174 -0.95 4.62 5.40
N ALA A 175 -1.78 3.93 4.61
CA ALA A 175 -1.34 2.95 3.63
C ALA A 175 -0.58 3.62 2.49
N GLN A 176 -1.10 4.74 1.98
CA GLN A 176 -0.45 5.54 0.95
C GLN A 176 0.91 6.08 1.42
N ALA A 177 1.01 6.58 2.65
CA ALA A 177 2.28 7.04 3.20
C ALA A 177 3.32 5.91 3.29
N LYS A 178 2.92 4.70 3.69
CA LYS A 178 3.80 3.52 3.70
C LYS A 178 4.26 3.14 2.29
N LEU A 179 3.36 3.17 1.31
CA LEU A 179 3.70 2.91 -0.09
C LEU A 179 4.70 3.94 -0.62
N GLN A 180 4.49 5.23 -0.35
CA GLN A 180 5.42 6.30 -0.73
C GLN A 180 6.80 6.14 -0.05
N GLN A 181 6.84 5.75 1.21
CA GLN A 181 8.10 5.47 1.91
C GLN A 181 8.85 4.29 1.25
N LEU A 182 8.14 3.21 0.93
CA LEU A 182 8.73 2.06 0.25
C LEU A 182 9.23 2.43 -1.15
N GLU A 183 8.45 3.19 -1.91
CA GLU A 183 8.84 3.70 -3.23
C GLU A 183 10.12 4.53 -3.14
N ALA A 184 10.21 5.46 -2.18
CA ALA A 184 11.40 6.26 -1.96
C ALA A 184 12.63 5.39 -1.63
N LEU A 185 12.46 4.37 -0.77
CA LEU A 185 13.53 3.42 -0.46
C LEU A 185 13.97 2.64 -1.70
N LEU A 186 13.03 2.12 -2.50
CA LEU A 186 13.33 1.37 -3.71
C LEU A 186 14.05 2.22 -4.76
N ASN A 187 13.65 3.48 -4.92
CA ASN A 187 14.30 4.44 -5.81
C ASN A 187 15.69 4.87 -5.31
N SER A 188 15.96 4.78 -4.00
CA SER A 188 17.27 5.09 -3.42
C SER A 188 18.29 3.95 -3.52
N LEU A 189 17.87 2.74 -3.92
CA LEU A 189 18.76 1.58 -3.99
C LEU A 189 19.84 1.78 -5.06
N PRO A 190 21.09 1.35 -4.80
CA PRO A 190 22.14 1.41 -5.80
C PRO A 190 21.82 0.51 -7.00
N ARG A 191 22.37 0.85 -8.16
CA ARG A 191 22.23 0.03 -9.36
C ARG A 191 22.75 -1.39 -9.09
N PRO A 192 21.99 -2.44 -9.46
CA PRO A 192 22.42 -3.83 -9.27
C PRO A 192 23.78 -4.09 -9.92
N ARG A 193 24.65 -4.80 -9.22
CA ARG A 193 26.01 -5.13 -9.69
C ARG A 193 26.12 -6.53 -10.26
N SER A 194 25.10 -7.37 -10.04
CA SER A 194 25.02 -8.74 -10.56
C SER A 194 23.63 -9.06 -11.10
N GLN A 195 23.54 -10.08 -11.96
CA GLN A 195 22.26 -10.57 -12.48
C GLN A 195 21.34 -11.06 -11.34
N LYS A 196 21.91 -11.70 -10.31
CA LYS A 196 21.15 -12.17 -9.14
C LYS A 196 20.52 -10.98 -8.39
N GLU A 197 21.28 -9.92 -8.14
CA GLU A 197 20.75 -8.68 -7.53
C GLU A 197 19.67 -8.06 -8.39
N ALA A 198 19.86 -7.98 -9.71
CA ALA A 198 18.87 -7.42 -10.62
C ALA A 198 17.54 -8.20 -10.55
N HIS A 199 17.60 -9.54 -10.48
CA HIS A 199 16.41 -10.37 -10.30
C HIS A 199 15.72 -10.14 -8.95
N VAL A 200 16.47 -9.96 -7.86
CA VAL A 200 15.90 -9.64 -6.54
C VAL A 200 15.22 -8.28 -6.59
N THR A 201 15.87 -7.24 -7.11
CA THR A 201 15.29 -5.90 -7.25
C THR A 201 14.00 -5.94 -8.08
N ALA A 202 14.01 -6.61 -9.24
CA ALA A 202 12.83 -6.75 -10.09
C ALA A 202 11.67 -7.48 -9.38
N ARG A 203 11.99 -8.49 -8.56
CA ARG A 203 10.98 -9.21 -7.77
C ARG A 203 10.36 -8.30 -6.71
N VAL A 204 11.18 -7.51 -6.00
CA VAL A 204 10.69 -6.57 -4.98
C VAL A 204 9.79 -5.50 -5.60
N TRP A 205 10.17 -4.93 -6.74
CA TRP A 205 9.33 -3.98 -7.48
C TRP A 205 7.97 -4.58 -7.87
N ARG A 206 7.95 -5.82 -8.36
CA ARG A 206 6.70 -6.51 -8.71
C ARG A 206 5.79 -6.69 -7.50
N GLU A 207 6.33 -7.07 -6.34
CA GLU A 207 5.54 -7.21 -5.12
C GLU A 207 5.03 -5.84 -4.63
N PHE A 208 5.82 -4.78 -4.78
CA PHE A 208 5.40 -3.41 -4.50
C PHE A 208 4.24 -2.96 -5.41
N GLU A 209 4.36 -3.17 -6.72
CA GLU A 209 3.29 -2.88 -7.69
C GLU A 209 2.02 -3.67 -7.37
N LYS A 210 2.14 -4.94 -6.98
CA LYS A 210 1.01 -5.76 -6.55
C LYS A 210 0.31 -5.17 -5.32
N LYS A 211 1.06 -4.57 -4.39
CA LYS A 211 0.49 -3.88 -3.22
C LYS A 211 -0.18 -2.56 -3.59
N GLN A 212 0.36 -1.83 -4.57
CA GLN A 212 -0.28 -0.62 -5.09
C GLN A 212 -1.60 -0.93 -5.82
N MET A 213 -1.64 -2.06 -6.54
CA MET A 213 -2.81 -2.52 -7.29
C MET A 213 -3.72 -3.47 -6.48
N ASP A 214 -3.57 -3.50 -5.16
CA ASP A 214 -4.39 -4.36 -4.32
C ASP A 214 -5.86 -3.91 -4.39
N PRO A 215 -6.80 -4.79 -4.80
CA PRO A 215 -8.20 -4.40 -4.97
C PRO A 215 -8.83 -3.86 -3.68
N SER A 216 -8.49 -4.43 -2.52
CA SER A 216 -9.03 -3.94 -1.25
C SER A 216 -8.56 -2.54 -0.92
N PHE A 217 -7.32 -2.17 -1.27
CA PHE A 217 -6.83 -0.80 -1.10
C PHE A 217 -7.53 0.17 -2.06
N LEU A 218 -7.66 -0.21 -3.34
CA LEU A 218 -8.33 0.61 -4.35
C LEU A 218 -9.81 0.83 -4.02
N ASP A 219 -10.50 -0.19 -3.52
CA ASP A 219 -11.91 -0.09 -3.10
C ASP A 219 -12.06 0.89 -1.93
N LYS A 220 -11.18 0.84 -0.93
CA LYS A 220 -11.17 1.78 0.19
C LYS A 220 -10.87 3.21 -0.27
N GLN A 221 -9.94 3.38 -1.20
CA GLN A 221 -9.64 4.68 -1.79
C GLN A 221 -10.84 5.24 -2.56
N ALA A 222 -11.49 4.42 -3.38
CA ALA A 222 -12.69 4.79 -4.12
C ALA A 222 -13.85 5.16 -3.18
N ARG A 223 -14.07 4.37 -2.12
CA ARG A 223 -15.08 4.65 -1.08
C ARG A 223 -14.81 5.97 -0.35
N CYS A 224 -13.55 6.23 0.03
CA CYS A 224 -13.14 7.47 0.65
C CYS A 224 -13.44 8.68 -0.26
N HIS A 225 -13.08 8.59 -1.55
CA HIS A 225 -13.37 9.63 -2.53
C HIS A 225 -14.88 9.86 -2.70
N TYR A 226 -15.65 8.78 -2.78
CA TYR A 226 -17.11 8.84 -2.88
C TYR A 226 -17.73 9.54 -1.67
N LEU A 227 -17.37 9.13 -0.45
CA LEU A 227 -17.89 9.75 0.77
C LEU A 227 -17.50 11.22 0.87
N LYS A 228 -16.28 11.59 0.50
CA LYS A 228 -15.85 13.00 0.43
C LYS A 228 -16.78 13.83 -0.47
N GLY A 229 -17.11 13.30 -1.65
CA GLY A 229 -18.05 13.93 -2.59
C GLY A 229 -19.46 14.06 -2.00
N LYS A 230 -20.02 12.95 -1.51
CA LYS A 230 -21.35 12.88 -0.90
C LYS A 230 -21.50 13.82 0.30
N LEU A 231 -20.54 13.81 1.23
CA LEU A 231 -20.57 14.62 2.44
C LEU A 231 -20.43 16.11 2.12
N ARG A 232 -19.57 16.48 1.16
CA ARG A 232 -19.47 17.85 0.67
C ARG A 232 -20.80 18.32 0.09
N HIS A 233 -21.43 17.49 -0.76
CA HIS A 233 -22.72 17.81 -1.37
C HIS A 233 -23.82 18.00 -0.32
N LEU A 234 -23.96 17.07 0.62
CA LEU A 234 -24.92 17.17 1.73
C LEU A 234 -24.72 18.47 2.53
N LYS A 235 -23.47 18.78 2.89
CA LYS A 235 -23.13 20.01 3.61
C LYS A 235 -23.54 21.25 2.82
N THR A 236 -23.26 21.28 1.51
CA THR A 236 -23.66 22.39 0.64
C THR A 236 -25.18 22.54 0.56
N GLN A 237 -25.94 21.46 0.45
CA GLN A 237 -27.41 21.56 0.38
C GLN A 237 -28.03 22.04 1.69
N ILE A 238 -27.49 21.59 2.83
CA ILE A 238 -27.91 22.06 4.15
C ILE A 238 -27.60 23.56 4.30
N GLN A 239 -26.37 23.96 3.99
CA GLN A 239 -25.94 25.36 4.12
C GLN A 239 -26.80 26.30 3.27
N LYS A 240 -27.06 25.92 2.01
CA LYS A 240 -27.91 26.73 1.11
C LYS A 240 -29.32 26.97 1.65
N PHE A 241 -29.90 25.99 2.34
CA PHE A 241 -31.22 26.14 2.95
C PHE A 241 -31.16 27.02 4.19
N ASP A 242 -30.16 26.82 5.04
CA ASP A 242 -29.96 27.62 6.25
C ASP A 242 -29.76 29.11 5.87
N ASP A 243 -28.96 29.42 4.85
CA ASP A 243 -28.72 30.79 4.35
C ASP A 243 -30.01 31.47 3.80
N GLN A 244 -30.92 30.70 3.22
CA GLN A 244 -32.22 31.21 2.70
C GLN A 244 -33.18 31.53 3.84
N GLY A 245 -33.22 30.70 4.88
CA GLY A 245 -34.06 30.92 6.06
C GLY A 245 -33.65 32.16 6.86
N ASP A 246 -32.35 32.42 6.97
CA ASP A 246 -31.83 33.60 7.65
C ASP A 246 -32.10 34.90 6.87
N SER A 247 -32.26 34.82 5.54
CA SER A 247 -32.53 35.96 4.67
C SER A 247 -34.02 36.38 4.67
N GLU A 248 -34.94 35.41 4.64
CA GLU A 248 -36.40 35.66 4.69
C GLU A 248 -36.86 36.16 6.08
N GLY A 249 -36.14 35.78 7.15
CA GLY A 249 -36.42 36.24 8.52
C GLY A 249 -35.98 37.69 8.82
N SER A 250 -35.26 38.35 7.90
CA SER A 250 -34.64 39.66 8.13
C SER A 250 -35.47 40.86 7.60
N VAL A 251 -36.61 40.62 6.94
CA VAL A 251 -37.46 41.69 6.36
C VAL A 251 -38.78 41.83 7.12
N TYR A 252 -38.70 42.05 8.42
CA TYR A 252 -39.84 42.50 9.23
C TYR A 252 -39.33 43.36 10.40
N PHE A 253 -38.98 44.61 10.12
CA PHE A 253 -38.87 45.70 11.10
C PHE A 253 -39.26 47.02 10.46
#